data_AF-A0A3M1WQ64-F1
#
_entry.id   AF-A0A3M1WQ64-F1
#
_cell.length_a   1.000
_cell.length_b   1.000
_cell.length_c   1.000
_cell.angle_alpha   90.00
_cell.angle_beta   90.00
_cell.angle_gamma   90.00
#
_symmetry.space_group_name_H-M   'P 1'
#
loop_
_entity.id
_entity.type
_entity.pdbx_description
1 polymer ?
#
loop_
_entity_poly.entity_id
_entity_poly.type
_entity_poly.pdbx_seq_one_letter_code
_entity_poly.pdbx_strand_id
1 'polypeptide(L)' 'MTRTNDRPPKSLKEYRDWKNALDTYYAEGKEEGRKEGRRKAMRSLARQMRQGEPLTKIAAYTGLSEAEIEALS' A
#
# COMPACT_ATOMS: atom_id res chain seq x y z
N MET A 1 -44.83 -29.42 -3.68
CA MET A 1 -43.35 -29.32 -3.70
C MET A 1 -42.95 -28.09 -2.93
N THR A 2 -42.69 -28.22 -1.63
CA THR A 2 -42.19 -27.11 -0.81
C THR A 2 -40.73 -26.87 -1.18
N ARG A 3 -40.43 -25.68 -1.74
CA ARG A 3 -39.05 -25.21 -1.90
C ARG A 3 -38.41 -25.18 -0.51
N THR A 4 -37.60 -26.19 -0.20
CA THR A 4 -36.77 -26.17 1.00
C THR A 4 -35.85 -24.96 0.88
N ASN A 5 -35.94 -24.13 1.90
CA ASN A 5 -35.24 -22.85 2.01
C ASN A 5 -33.72 -23.15 2.03
N ASP A 6 -33.06 -23.08 0.87
CA ASP A 6 -31.60 -23.26 0.66
C ASP A 6 -30.80 -22.10 1.29
N ARG A 7 -31.13 -21.71 2.53
CA ARG A 7 -30.28 -20.79 3.28
C ARG A 7 -29.06 -21.58 3.75
N PRO A 8 -27.84 -21.19 3.36
CA PRO A 8 -26.65 -21.84 3.86
C PRO A 8 -26.64 -21.77 5.39
N PRO A 9 -26.18 -22.84 6.08
CA PRO A 9 -26.12 -22.86 7.53
C PRO A 9 -25.35 -21.64 8.04
N LYS A 10 -25.82 -21.03 9.13
CA LYS A 10 -25.34 -19.74 9.66
C LYS A 10 -23.81 -19.69 9.81
N SER A 11 -23.19 -20.83 10.18
CA SER A 11 -21.75 -21.02 10.30
C SER A 11 -20.98 -20.86 8.97
N LEU A 12 -21.56 -21.30 7.85
CA LEU A 12 -20.94 -21.17 6.52
C LEU A 12 -20.97 -19.72 6.04
N LYS A 13 -22.05 -19.00 6.34
CA LYS A 13 -22.16 -17.56 6.05
C LYS A 13 -21.12 -16.78 6.86
N GLU A 14 -21.04 -17.02 8.17
CA GLU A 14 -20.08 -16.35 9.06
C GLU A 14 -18.62 -16.61 8.65
N TYR A 15 -18.30 -17.86 8.29
CA TYR A 15 -16.97 -18.20 7.77
C TYR A 15 -16.63 -17.46 6.47
N ARG A 16 -17.58 -17.37 5.53
CA ARG A 16 -17.36 -16.64 4.27
C ARG A 16 -17.20 -15.15 4.50
N ASP A 17 -18.02 -14.56 5.37
CA ASP A 17 -17.93 -13.14 5.69
C ASP A 17 -16.57 -12.80 6.31
N TRP A 18 -16.09 -13.64 7.25
CA TRP A 18 -14.75 -13.50 7.83
C TRP A 18 -13.62 -13.70 6.81
N LYS A 19 -13.72 -14.73 5.97
CA LYS A 19 -12.72 -14.99 4.92
C LYS A 19 -12.63 -13.82 3.95
N ASN A 20 -13.76 -13.30 3.49
CA ASN A 20 -13.80 -12.15 2.60
C ASN A 20 -13.15 -10.93 3.25
N ALA A 21 -13.44 -10.65 4.52
CA ALA A 21 -12.82 -9.56 5.25
C ALA A 21 -11.28 -9.74 5.33
N LEU A 22 -10.81 -10.95 5.65
CA LEU A 22 -9.38 -11.26 5.71
C LEU A 22 -8.69 -11.09 4.35
N ASP A 23 -9.31 -11.57 3.27
CA ASP A 23 -8.80 -11.43 1.91
C ASP A 23 -8.68 -9.95 1.52
N THR A 24 -9.65 -9.11 1.91
CA THR A 24 -9.60 -7.66 1.73
C THR A 24 -8.44 -7.04 2.50
N TYR A 25 -8.33 -7.30 3.82
CA TYR A 25 -7.24 -6.76 4.63
C TYR A 25 -5.86 -7.17 4.11
N TYR A 26 -5.72 -8.41 3.64
CA TYR A 26 -4.47 -8.89 3.08
C TYR A 26 -4.12 -8.17 1.76
N ALA A 27 -5.10 -7.98 0.88
CA ALA A 27 -4.90 -7.26 -0.38
C ALA A 27 -4.50 -5.79 -0.14
N GLU A 28 -5.23 -5.11 0.74
CA GLU A 28 -4.95 -3.72 1.13
C GLU A 28 -3.56 -3.59 1.77
N GLY A 29 -3.23 -4.45 2.73
CA GLY A 29 -1.92 -4.44 3.39
C GLY A 29 -0.76 -4.69 2.42
N LYS A 30 -0.94 -5.56 1.43
CA LYS A 30 0.06 -5.79 0.38
C LYS A 30 0.24 -4.56 -0.52
N GLU A 31 -0.85 -3.88 -0.87
CA GLU A 31 -0.79 -2.67 -1.67
C GLU A 31 -0.13 -1.52 -0.91
N GLU A 32 -0.51 -1.32 0.36
CA GLU A 32 0.08 -0.33 1.25
C GLU A 32 1.58 -0.58 1.44
N GLY A 33 1.97 -1.83 1.75
CA GLY A 33 3.38 -2.20 1.87
C GLY A 33 4.18 -1.94 0.58
N ARG A 34 3.59 -2.17 -0.60
CA ARG A 34 4.22 -1.81 -1.88
C ARG A 34 4.35 -0.29 -2.06
N LYS A 35 3.34 0.49 -1.69
CA LYS A 35 3.39 1.96 -1.76
C LYS A 35 4.45 2.51 -0.80
N GLU A 36 4.47 2.02 0.44
CA GLU A 36 5.44 2.43 1.45
C GLU A 36 6.87 2.05 1.05
N GLY A 37 7.08 0.84 0.54
CA GLY A 37 8.36 0.38 0.04
C GLY A 37 8.90 1.25 -1.09
N ARG A 38 8.05 1.62 -2.07
CA ARG A 38 8.43 2.56 -3.13
C ARG A 38 8.81 3.92 -2.55
N ARG A 39 8.02 4.47 -1.62
CA ARG A 39 8.32 5.76 -0.98
C ARG A 39 9.65 5.72 -0.21
N LYS A 40 9.91 4.64 0.54
CA LYS A 40 11.18 4.43 1.27
C LYS A 40 12.37 4.37 0.31
N ALA A 41 12.25 3.61 -0.79
CA ALA A 41 13.29 3.53 -1.80
C ALA A 41 13.59 4.91 -2.42
N MET A 42 12.55 5.67 -2.75
CA MET A 42 12.67 7.00 -3.34
C MET A 42 13.33 8.02 -2.39
N ARG A 43 13.00 7.95 -1.10
CA ARG A 43 13.66 8.76 -0.05
C ARG A 43 15.13 8.35 0.16
N SER A 44 15.45 7.08 0.01
CA SER A 44 16.84 6.60 0.07
C SER A 44 17.64 7.11 -1.14
N LEU A 45 17.06 7.01 -2.34
CA LEU A 45 17.64 7.52 -3.57
C LEU A 45 17.88 9.04 -3.48
N ALA A 46 16.87 9.80 -3.02
CA ALA A 46 16.99 11.23 -2.80
C ALA A 46 18.17 11.60 -1.88
N ARG A 47 18.33 10.87 -0.77
CA ARG A 47 19.46 11.05 0.16
C ARG A 47 20.81 10.80 -0.50
N GLN A 48 20.92 9.76 -1.34
CA GLN A 48 22.15 9.45 -2.06
C GLN A 48 22.47 10.52 -3.12
N MET A 49 21.47 10.95 -3.90
CA MET A 49 21.67 11.95 -4.96
C MET A 49 22.02 13.34 -4.43
N ARG A 50 21.62 13.66 -3.19
CA ARG A 50 21.88 14.95 -2.55
C ARG A 50 23.37 15.27 -2.40
N GLN A 51 24.26 14.28 -2.50
CA GLN A 51 25.71 14.46 -2.41
C GLN A 51 26.33 15.15 -3.64
N GLY A 52 25.62 15.28 -4.76
CA GLY A 52 26.19 15.88 -5.97
C GLY A 52 25.21 16.43 -7.00
N GLU A 53 23.91 16.32 -6.76
CA GLU A 53 22.87 16.76 -7.69
C GLU A 53 21.99 17.87 -7.08
N PRO A 54 21.49 18.82 -7.88
CA PRO A 54 20.60 19.87 -7.39
C PRO A 54 19.22 19.31 -7.01
N LEU A 55 18.57 19.93 -6.02
CA LEU A 55 17.27 19.50 -5.48
C LEU A 55 16.20 19.38 -6.57
N THR A 56 16.18 20.30 -7.55
CA THR A 56 15.26 20.30 -8.69
C THR A 56 15.35 19.00 -9.51
N LYS A 57 16.58 18.52 -9.76
CA LYS A 57 16.81 17.28 -10.50
C LYS A 57 16.41 16.06 -9.67
N ILE A 58 16.72 16.08 -8.38
CA ILE A 58 16.33 15.01 -7.46
C ILE A 58 14.80 14.92 -7.38
N ALA A 59 14.10 16.05 -7.28
CA ALA A 59 12.63 16.12 -7.29
C ALA A 59 12.05 15.51 -8.57
N ALA A 60 12.64 15.81 -9.73
CA ALA A 60 12.20 15.25 -11.01
C ALA A 60 12.32 13.72 -11.08
N TYR A 61 13.39 13.12 -10.52
CA TYR A 61 13.57 11.66 -10.53
C TYR A 61 12.83 10.94 -9.42
N THR A 62 12.67 11.59 -8.26
CA THR A 62 12.10 10.97 -7.06
C THR A 62 10.60 11.23 -6.90
N GLY A 63 10.06 12.23 -7.60
CA GLY A 63 8.68 12.68 -7.42
C GLY A 63 8.42 13.27 -6.02
N LEU A 64 9.47 13.54 -5.25
CA LEU A 64 9.39 14.21 -3.95
C LEU A 64 9.46 15.73 -4.16
N SER A 65 8.83 16.48 -3.27
CA SER A 65 9.01 17.93 -3.25
C SER A 65 10.42 18.30 -2.76
N GLU A 66 10.93 19.47 -3.16
CA GLU A 66 12.22 19.97 -2.68
C GLU A 66 12.25 20.10 -1.15
N ALA A 67 11.14 20.52 -0.53
CA ALA A 67 10.98 20.57 0.92
C ALA A 67 11.08 19.18 1.58
N GLU A 68 10.50 18.13 0.97
CA GLU A 68 10.67 16.77 1.46
C GLU A 68 12.11 16.29 1.32
N ILE A 69 12.81 16.66 0.24
CA ILE A 69 14.21 16.29 0.02
C ILE A 69 15.12 17.01 1.01
N GLU A 70 14.84 18.27 1.31
CA GLU A 70 15.56 19.06 2.29
C GLU A 70 15.33 18.52 3.72
N ALA A 71 14.12 18.08 4.04
CA ALA A 71 13.82 17.42 5.31
C ALA A 71 14.45 16.01 5.47
N LEU A 72 14.96 15.41 4.39
CA LEU A 72 15.72 14.15 4.43
C LEU A 72 17.21 14.35 4.74
N SER A 73 17.62 15.58 5.05
CA SER A 73 19.00 15.95 5.36
C SER A 73 19.65 15.15 6.47
#